data_AF-A0A964ZER3-F1
#
_entry.id   AF-A0A964ZER3-F1
#
_cell.length_a   1.000
_cell.length_b   1.000
_cell.length_c   1.000
_cell.angle_alpha   90.00
_cell.angle_beta   90.00
_cell.angle_gamma   90.00
#
_symmetry.space_group_name_H-M   'P 1'
#
loop_
_entity.id
_entity.type
_entity.pdbx_description
1 polymer ?
#
loop_
_entity_poly.entity_id
_entity_poly.type
_entity_poly.pdbx_seq_one_letter_code
_entity_poly.pdbx_strand_id
1 'polypeptide(L)'
;MTSTFYRGNGDTATRGRLLEGGFYAIVSRANQRAQSQVYAWRLPETLPKIRIPRKAPDADVIFDLPSWYRYNHERGRYARRIRYDRATPVTLSPEYRAWLRESGADGAEDRVNPTANDDPLR
;
A
#
# COMPACT_ATOMS: atom_id res chain seq x y z
N MET A 1 14.37 -4.10 -6.81
CA MET A 1 13.62 -3.98 -5.53
C MET A 1 14.56 -4.40 -4.41
N THR A 2 15.00 -3.46 -3.56
CA THR A 2 16.05 -3.68 -2.56
C THR A 2 15.42 -3.97 -1.21
N SER A 3 15.58 -5.20 -0.71
CA SER A 3 15.21 -5.55 0.67
C SER A 3 16.39 -5.22 1.58
N THR A 4 16.26 -4.23 2.45
CA THR A 4 17.31 -3.87 3.40
C THR A 4 17.00 -4.49 4.76
N PHE A 5 17.99 -5.19 5.33
CA PHE A 5 17.94 -5.70 6.69
C PHE A 5 18.34 -4.59 7.67
N TYR A 6 17.46 -4.29 8.62
CA TYR A 6 17.73 -3.40 9.74
C TYR A 6 18.25 -4.23 10.93
N ARG A 7 19.47 -3.97 11.40
CA ARG A 7 20.00 -4.50 12.66
C ARG A 7 20.13 -3.33 13.64
N GLY A 8 19.24 -3.28 14.63
CA GLY A 8 19.26 -2.27 15.69
C GLY A 8 20.45 -2.49 16.61
N ASN A 9 21.58 -1.89 16.30
CA ASN A 9 22.65 -1.64 17.25
C ASN A 9 23.28 -0.28 16.93
N GLY A 10 22.91 0.76 17.70
CA GLY A 10 23.65 2.02 17.81
C GLY A 10 23.55 3.06 16.69
N ASP A 11 23.23 2.71 15.44
CA ASP A 11 23.30 3.72 14.36
C ASP A 11 21.96 4.42 14.10
N THR A 12 21.88 5.67 14.55
CA THR A 12 20.71 6.55 14.53
C THR A 12 20.51 7.19 13.15
N ALA A 13 21.00 6.57 12.07
CA ALA A 13 21.07 7.18 10.74
C ALA A 13 19.85 6.89 9.84
N THR A 14 18.97 5.92 10.18
CA THR A 14 17.79 5.60 9.35
C THR A 14 16.45 6.03 9.97
N ARG A 15 16.47 6.83 11.04
CA ARG A 15 15.31 7.68 11.37
C ARG A 15 15.21 8.86 10.38
N GLY A 16 16.34 9.27 9.79
CA GLY A 16 16.47 10.50 9.00
C GLY A 16 16.30 10.38 7.49
N ARG A 17 16.00 9.19 6.95
CA ARG A 17 15.78 9.03 5.50
C ARG A 17 14.78 7.91 5.20
N LEU A 18 13.60 7.98 5.82
CA LEU A 18 12.42 7.37 5.19
C LEU A 18 12.36 7.99 3.80
N LEU A 19 12.63 7.17 2.78
CA LEU A 19 12.74 7.60 1.38
C LEU A 19 11.58 8.55 1.09
N GLU A 20 11.85 9.75 0.57
CA GLU A 20 10.90 10.87 0.43
C GLU A 20 9.63 10.58 -0.41
N GLY A 21 9.48 9.35 -0.89
CA GLY A 21 8.20 8.74 -1.21
C GLY A 21 8.34 7.23 -0.96
N GLY A 22 7.40 6.48 -0.40
CA GLY A 22 6.06 6.88 0.01
C GLY A 22 5.33 5.82 0.87
N PHE A 23 5.77 4.55 0.91
CA PHE A 23 5.14 3.51 1.75
C PHE A 23 6.15 2.44 2.20
N TYR A 24 5.88 1.80 3.35
CA TYR A 24 6.74 0.75 3.90
C TYR A 24 5.95 -0.35 4.62
N ALA A 25 6.51 -1.56 4.62
CA ALA A 25 6.14 -2.66 5.50
C ALA A 25 7.38 -3.10 6.29
N ILE A 26 7.22 -3.23 7.61
CA ILE A 26 8.29 -3.64 8.51
C ILE A 26 7.92 -5.01 9.07
N VAL A 27 8.81 -5.98 8.88
CA VAL A 27 8.59 -7.36 9.31
C VAL A 27 9.72 -7.78 10.23
N SER A 28 9.38 -8.20 11.44
CA SER A 28 10.34 -8.64 12.47
C SER A 28 9.97 -10.03 12.95
N ARG A 29 10.98 -10.88 13.25
CA ARG A 29 10.71 -12.12 13.97
C ARG A 29 10.38 -11.80 15.43
N ALA A 30 9.43 -12.53 16.00
CA ALA A 30 8.99 -12.29 17.39
C ALA A 30 10.16 -12.37 18.40
N ASN A 31 11.11 -13.27 18.19
CA ASN A 31 12.30 -13.48 19.03
C ASN A 31 13.50 -12.59 18.67
N GLN A 32 13.44 -11.79 17.60
CA GLN A 32 14.54 -10.96 17.12
C GLN A 32 14.03 -9.58 16.68
N ARG A 33 13.25 -8.90 17.53
CA ARG A 33 12.62 -7.61 17.17
C ARG A 33 13.62 -6.52 16.76
N ALA A 34 14.83 -6.54 17.32
CA ALA A 34 15.91 -5.64 16.92
C ALA A 34 16.40 -5.89 15.47
N GLN A 35 16.06 -7.04 14.87
CA GLN A 35 16.39 -7.38 13.48
C GLN A 35 15.11 -7.41 12.64
N SER A 36 14.90 -6.35 11.85
CA SER A 36 13.69 -6.18 11.05
C SER A 36 14.02 -6.08 9.57
N GLN A 37 13.17 -6.64 8.72
CA GLN A 37 13.23 -6.45 7.27
C GLN A 37 12.31 -5.29 6.90
N VAL A 38 12.83 -4.35 6.12
CA VAL A 38 12.07 -3.20 5.64
C VAL A 38 11.84 -3.35 4.14
N TYR A 39 10.56 -3.44 3.77
CA TYR A 39 10.10 -3.45 2.39
C TYR A 39 9.56 -2.06 2.07
N ALA A 40 10.27 -1.29 1.23
CA ALA A 40 9.85 0.04 0.80
C ALA A 40 9.42 0.02 -0.67
N TRP A 41 8.41 0.81 -1.00
CA TRP A 41 7.96 1.03 -2.38
C TRP A 41 7.41 2.45 -2.55
N ARG A 42 7.30 2.87 -3.80
CA ARG A 42 6.74 4.16 -4.22
C ARG A 42 5.49 3.93 -5.05
N LEU A 43 4.59 4.91 -5.12
CA LEU A 43 3.64 4.91 -6.24
C LEU A 43 4.40 5.31 -7.51
N PRO A 44 4.10 4.74 -8.68
CA PRO A 44 3.06 3.75 -8.96
C PRO A 44 3.54 2.30 -8.96
N GLU A 45 4.64 2.00 -8.27
CA GLU A 45 5.21 0.66 -8.24
C GLU A 45 4.21 -0.36 -7.70
N THR A 46 4.30 -1.59 -8.21
CA THR A 46 3.50 -2.71 -7.72
C THR A 46 3.87 -3.02 -6.27
N LEU A 47 2.88 -3.36 -5.44
CA LEU A 47 3.11 -3.78 -4.06
C LEU A 47 4.10 -4.95 -3.99
N PRO A 48 5.01 -4.99 -3.00
CA PRO A 48 5.99 -6.07 -2.88
C PRO A 48 5.34 -7.38 -2.42
N LYS A 49 5.95 -8.51 -2.80
CA LYS A 49 5.75 -9.77 -2.05
C LYS A 49 6.69 -9.75 -0.85
N ILE A 50 6.17 -9.99 0.36
CA ILE A 50 6.96 -9.93 1.60
C ILE A 50 7.13 -11.32 2.21
N ARG A 51 8.26 -11.57 2.87
CA ARG A 51 8.48 -12.82 3.61
C ARG A 51 7.96 -12.65 5.04
N ILE A 52 6.97 -13.45 5.41
CA ILE A 52 6.43 -13.48 6.76
C ILE A 52 7.14 -14.58 7.55
N PRO A 53 7.86 -14.23 8.62
CA PRO A 53 8.59 -15.21 9.41
C PRO A 53 7.63 -16.08 10.20
N ARG A 54 7.83 -17.40 10.11
CA ARG A 54 7.17 -18.38 10.97
C ARG A 54 8.03 -18.72 12.18
N LYS A 55 7.44 -19.46 13.12
CA LYS A 55 8.15 -20.03 14.27
C LYS A 55 9.17 -21.05 13.76
N ALA A 56 10.41 -20.95 14.21
CA ALA A 56 11.44 -21.95 13.88
C ALA A 56 10.97 -23.36 14.32
N PRO A 57 11.25 -24.42 13.53
CA PRO A 57 12.12 -24.44 12.34
C PRO A 57 11.43 -24.11 11.01
N ASP A 58 10.17 -23.67 11.02
CA ASP A 58 9.42 -23.45 9.78
C ASP A 58 10.05 -22.35 8.91
N ALA A 59 10.10 -22.62 7.61
CA ALA A 59 10.53 -21.63 6.62
C ALA A 59 9.55 -20.45 6.54
N ASP A 60 10.07 -19.31 6.11
CA ASP A 60 9.27 -18.11 5.88
C ASP A 60 8.26 -18.34 4.75
N VAL A 61 7.08 -17.78 4.91
CA VAL A 61 6.03 -17.84 3.89
C VAL A 61 6.06 -16.55 3.07
N ILE A 62 5.96 -16.68 1.75
CA ILE A 62 5.80 -15.53 0.86
C ILE A 62 4.35 -15.07 0.94
N PHE A 63 4.14 -13.82 1.35
CA PHE A 63 2.86 -13.16 1.37
C PHE A 63 2.76 -12.19 0.19
N ASP A 64 1.81 -12.46 -0.69
CA ASP A 64 1.56 -11.71 -1.93
C ASP A 64 0.62 -10.52 -1.66
N LEU A 65 1.20 -9.35 -1.33
CA LEU A 65 0.42 -8.15 -1.04
C LEU A 65 -0.45 -7.71 -2.22
N PRO A 66 0.03 -7.70 -3.49
CA PRO A 66 -0.80 -7.33 -4.62
C PRO A 66 -2.11 -8.13 -4.67
N SER A 67 -2.00 -9.45 -4.58
CA SER A 67 -3.15 -10.35 -4.70
C SER A 67 -4.08 -10.25 -3.50
N TRP A 68 -3.51 -10.16 -2.29
CA TRP A 68 -4.28 -10.01 -1.06
C TRP A 68 -5.03 -8.67 -1.01
N TYR A 69 -4.39 -7.58 -1.44
CA TYR A 69 -5.03 -6.26 -1.48
C TYR A 69 -6.21 -6.27 -2.46
N ARG A 70 -6.00 -6.77 -3.69
CA ARG A 70 -7.07 -6.89 -4.70
C ARG A 70 -8.26 -7.69 -4.17
N TYR A 71 -8.00 -8.87 -3.61
CA TYR A 71 -9.04 -9.73 -3.05
C TYR A 71 -9.85 -9.03 -1.95
N ASN A 72 -9.19 -8.35 -1.02
CA ASN A 72 -9.90 -7.64 0.06
C ASN A 72 -10.62 -6.38 -0.44
N HIS A 73 -10.05 -5.69 -1.44
CA HIS A 73 -10.68 -4.54 -2.08
C HIS A 73 -12.02 -4.94 -2.71
N GLU A 74 -12.02 -6.04 -3.46
CA GLU A 74 -13.20 -6.63 -4.12
C GLU A 74 -14.20 -7.17 -3.09
N ARG A 75 -13.74 -8.02 -2.17
CA ARG A 75 -14.60 -8.66 -1.14
C ARG A 75 -15.25 -7.62 -0.23
N GLY A 76 -14.53 -6.56 0.14
CA GLY A 76 -15.05 -5.46 0.94
C GLY A 76 -15.95 -4.49 0.17
N ARG A 77 -16.09 -4.67 -1.15
CA ARG A 77 -16.80 -3.78 -2.08
C ARG A 77 -16.35 -2.32 -1.93
N TYR A 78 -15.06 -2.09 -1.71
CA TYR A 78 -14.53 -0.76 -1.43
C TYR A 78 -14.72 0.22 -2.59
N ALA A 79 -14.76 -0.29 -3.83
CA ALA A 79 -15.13 0.51 -5.00
C ALA A 79 -16.47 1.26 -4.85
N ARG A 80 -17.41 0.74 -4.05
CA ARG A 80 -18.72 1.38 -3.79
C ARG A 80 -18.72 2.29 -2.56
N ARG A 81 -17.70 2.18 -1.71
CA ARG A 81 -17.59 2.89 -0.43
C ARG A 81 -16.63 4.07 -0.49
N ILE A 82 -15.60 3.97 -1.33
CA ILE A 82 -14.60 5.02 -1.53
C ILE A 82 -15.23 6.11 -2.39
N ARG A 83 -15.14 7.34 -1.90
CA ARG A 83 -15.59 8.57 -2.57
C ARG A 83 -14.47 9.09 -3.45
N TYR A 84 -14.40 8.61 -4.69
CA TYR A 84 -13.41 9.04 -5.70
C TYR A 84 -13.70 10.44 -6.26
N ASP A 85 -14.90 10.96 -6.00
CA ASP A 85 -15.36 12.32 -6.32
C ASP A 85 -14.78 13.39 -5.38
N ARG A 86 -14.05 12.98 -4.33
CA ARG A 86 -13.47 13.89 -3.34
C ARG A 86 -11.96 13.90 -3.44
N ALA A 87 -11.38 15.07 -3.15
CA ALA A 87 -9.94 15.19 -3.00
C ALA A 87 -9.40 14.15 -2.02
N THR A 88 -8.30 13.51 -2.40
CA THR A 88 -7.62 12.54 -1.54
C THR A 88 -7.23 13.23 -0.22
N PRO A 89 -7.54 12.64 0.95
CA PRO A 89 -7.27 13.26 2.25
C PRO A 89 -5.77 13.37 2.59
N VAL A 90 -4.90 12.84 1.73
CA VAL A 90 -3.46 12.84 1.87
C VAL A 90 -2.86 13.86 0.92
N THR A 91 -2.01 14.74 1.45
CA THR A 91 -1.21 15.65 0.62
C THR A 91 -0.19 14.85 -0.19
N LEU A 92 -0.44 14.73 -1.48
CA LEU A 92 0.48 14.09 -2.41
C LEU A 92 1.55 15.06 -2.90
N SER A 93 2.68 14.56 -3.38
CA SER A 93 3.65 15.38 -4.11
C SER A 93 3.06 15.81 -5.47
N PRO A 94 3.57 16.88 -6.10
CA PRO A 94 3.16 17.25 -7.46
C PRO A 94 3.31 16.10 -8.46
N GLU A 95 4.36 15.29 -8.31
CA GLU A 95 4.66 14.12 -9.14
C GLU A 95 3.55 13.06 -9.03
N TYR A 96 3.13 12.73 -7.80
CA TYR A 96 2.05 11.77 -7.58
C TYR A 96 0.69 12.28 -8.04
N ARG A 97 0.43 13.60 -7.94
CA ARG A 97 -0.78 14.20 -8.50
C ARG A 97 -0.81 14.12 -10.02
N ALA A 98 0.32 14.36 -10.70
CA ALA A 98 0.42 14.21 -12.15
C ALA A 98 0.14 12.78 -12.58
N TRP A 99 0.77 11.81 -11.90
CA TRP A 99 0.52 10.39 -12.15
C TRP A 99 -0.94 9.98 -11.95
N LEU A 100 -1.62 10.47 -10.90
CA LEU A 100 -3.04 10.16 -10.66
C LEU A 100 -3.96 10.65 -11.77
N ARG A 101 -3.70 11.86 -12.30
CA ARG A 101 -4.44 12.41 -13.44
C ARG A 101 -4.24 11.58 -14.69
N GLU A 102 -3.00 11.21 -15.00
CA GLU A 102 -2.67 10.36 -16.16
C GLU A 102 -3.29 8.96 -16.03
N SER A 103 -3.35 8.42 -14.82
CA SER A 103 -3.89 7.08 -14.56
C SER A 103 -5.43 7.05 -14.52
N GLY A 104 -6.11 8.19 -14.62
CA GLY A 104 -7.57 8.30 -14.47
C GLY A 104 -8.07 7.90 -13.07
N ALA A 105 -7.18 7.93 -12.08
CA ALA A 105 -7.48 7.64 -10.68
C ALA A 105 -7.94 8.90 -9.92
N ASP A 106 -7.69 10.09 -10.48
CA ASP A 106 -8.23 11.37 -10.05
C ASP A 106 -9.66 11.53 -10.61
N GLY A 107 -10.61 10.76 -10.05
CA GLY A 107 -11.98 10.63 -10.54
C GLY A 107 -12.89 11.84 -10.29
N ALA A 108 -12.41 13.06 -10.54
CA ALA A 108 -13.17 14.28 -10.31
C ALA A 108 -13.96 14.80 -11.53
N GLU A 109 -13.62 14.45 -12.79
CA GLU A 109 -14.21 15.21 -13.92
C GLU A 109 -15.10 14.49 -14.92
N ASP A 110 -15.13 13.15 -15.08
CA ASP A 110 -15.97 12.61 -16.18
C ASP A 110 -16.45 11.16 -16.05
N ARG A 111 -17.01 10.79 -14.88
CA ARG A 111 -17.82 9.57 -14.79
C ARG A 111 -19.25 9.94 -14.43
N VAL A 112 -20.03 10.29 -15.45
CA VAL A 112 -21.50 10.18 -15.43
C VAL A 112 -21.82 8.77 -14.91
N ASN A 113 -22.37 8.70 -13.71
CA ASN A 113 -22.84 7.46 -13.09
C ASN A 113 -24.13 7.01 -13.79
N PRO A 114 -24.15 5.97 -14.64
CA PRO A 114 -25.36 5.58 -15.35
C PRO A 114 -26.30 4.72 -14.49
N THR A 115 -26.05 4.60 -13.18
CA THR A 115 -26.83 3.70 -12.31
C THR A 115 -27.51 4.41 -11.14
N ALA A 116 -27.71 5.72 -11.23
CA ALA A 116 -28.43 6.48 -10.20
C ALA A 116 -29.96 6.45 -10.34
N ASN A 117 -30.56 5.90 -11.40
CA ASN A 117 -32.00 5.77 -11.53
C ASN A 117 -32.35 4.41 -12.13
N ASP A 118 -32.88 3.51 -11.30
CA ASP A 118 -33.95 2.54 -11.61
C ASP A 118 -33.99 1.49 -10.50
N ASP A 119 -34.63 1.83 -9.39
CA ASP A 119 -35.23 0.83 -8.51
C ASP A 119 -36.64 1.32 -8.09
N PRO A 120 -37.70 0.92 -8.80
CA PRO A 120 -39.06 1.32 -8.51
C PRO A 120 -39.74 0.28 -7.61
N LEU A 121 -39.27 0.11 -6.38
CA LEU A 121 -40.03 -0.58 -5.32
C LEU A 121 -39.81 0.12 -3.97
N ARG A 122 -40.41 1.30 -3.85
CA ARG A 122 -40.96 1.84 -2.61
C ARG A 122 -42.47 1.83 -2.70
#